data_AF-A0A4U1HQ29-F1
#
_entry.id   AF-A0A4U1HQ29-F1
#
_cell.length_a   1.000
_cell.length_b   1.000
_cell.length_c   1.000
_cell.angle_alpha   90.00
_cell.angle_beta   90.00
_cell.angle_gamma   90.00
#
_symmetry.space_group_name_H-M   'P 1'
#
loop_
_entity.id
_entity.type
_entity.pdbx_description
1 polymer ?
#
loop_
_entity_poly.entity_id
_entity_poly.type
_entity_poly.pdbx_seq_one_letter_code
_entity_poly.pdbx_strand_id
1 'polypeptide(L)' 'MARAASAPLILFPAPYGLLRSMERRRAYLRDLWEADVDPLVFRDAARRLGYVVRCQWDGGAGMPVLKPMLALLH' A
#
# COMPACT_ATOMS: atom_id res chain seq x y z
N MET A 1 -8.62 -32.46 -10.49
CA MET A 1 -8.38 -31.74 -9.22
C MET A 1 -8.23 -30.25 -9.54
N ALA A 2 -9.30 -29.47 -9.38
CA ALA A 2 -9.27 -28.03 -9.64
C ALA A 2 -8.76 -27.30 -8.39
N ARG A 3 -7.56 -26.72 -8.49
CA ARG A 3 -6.98 -25.88 -7.44
C ARG A 3 -7.76 -24.57 -7.47
N ALA A 4 -8.63 -24.37 -6.48
CA ALA A 4 -9.34 -23.11 -6.32
C ALA A 4 -8.31 -21.97 -6.23
N ALA A 5 -8.21 -21.17 -7.30
CA ALA A 5 -7.57 -19.88 -7.22
C ALA A 5 -8.49 -19.04 -6.35
N SER A 6 -8.22 -19.05 -5.04
CA SER A 6 -8.74 -18.07 -4.11
C SER A 6 -8.12 -16.75 -4.51
N ALA A 7 -8.68 -16.13 -5.55
CA ALA A 7 -8.35 -14.78 -5.94
C ALA A 7 -8.58 -13.95 -4.67
N PRO A 8 -7.55 -13.26 -4.13
CA PRO A 8 -7.84 -12.27 -3.13
C PRO A 8 -8.79 -11.30 -3.83
N LEU A 9 -10.02 -11.24 -3.32
CA LEU A 9 -10.92 -10.14 -3.61
C LEU A 9 -10.21 -8.93 -3.04
N ILE A 10 -9.28 -8.37 -3.83
CA ILE A 10 -8.67 -7.09 -3.53
C ILE A 10 -9.79 -6.10 -3.81
N LEU A 11 -10.64 -5.95 -2.79
CA LEU A 11 -11.67 -4.95 -2.69
C LEU A 11 -10.93 -3.62 -2.64
N PHE A 12 -10.53 -3.11 -3.80
CA PHE A 12 -10.11 -1.73 -3.96
C PHE A 12 -11.37 -0.87 -4.03
N PRO A 13 -11.52 0.15 -3.17
CA PRO A 13 -10.68 0.50 -2.02
C PRO A 13 -11.18 -0.22 -0.75
N ALA A 14 -10.25 -0.84 0.00
CA ALA A 14 -10.58 -1.37 1.32
C ALA A 14 -11.10 -0.20 2.17
N PRO A 15 -12.22 -0.36 2.91
CA PRO A 15 -12.78 0.76 3.66
C PRO A 15 -11.71 1.25 4.64
N TYR A 16 -11.33 2.52 4.51
CA TYR A 16 -10.22 3.17 5.24
C TYR A 16 -10.27 2.96 6.76
N GLY A 17 -11.44 2.63 7.32
CA GLY A 17 -11.63 2.25 8.72
C GLY A 17 -10.96 0.92 9.14
N LEU A 18 -10.70 -0.02 8.23
CA LEU A 18 -10.08 -1.33 8.53
C LEU A 18 -8.55 -1.30 8.59
N LEU A 19 -7.93 -0.26 8.02
CA LEU A 19 -6.48 -0.04 7.99
C LEU A 19 -6.04 0.90 9.13
N ARG A 20 -6.53 0.65 10.35
CA ARG A 20 -6.19 1.48 11.54
C ARG A 20 -4.72 1.37 11.94
N SER A 21 -4.10 0.19 11.77
CA SER A 21 -2.68 -0.04 12.07
C SER A 21 -1.77 0.36 10.91
N MET A 22 -0.64 1.02 11.22
CA MET A 22 0.42 1.32 10.26
C MET A 22 0.97 0.06 9.56
N GLU A 23 1.00 -1.07 10.26
CA GLU A 23 1.48 -2.33 9.68
C GLU A 23 0.57 -2.83 8.56
N ARG A 24 -0.76 -2.75 8.77
CA ARG A 24 -1.74 -3.14 7.74
C ARG A 24 -1.67 -2.23 6.52
N ARG A 25 -1.43 -0.93 6.71
CA ARG A 25 -1.27 0.02 5.59
C ARG A 25 -0.02 -0.29 4.77
N ARG A 26 1.09 -0.63 5.43
CA ARG A 26 2.33 -1.03 4.76
C ARG A 26 2.17 -2.35 4.01
N ALA A 27 1.53 -3.35 4.63
CA ALA A 27 1.25 -4.62 3.98
C ALA A 27 0.41 -4.42 2.72
N TYR A 28 -0.69 -3.66 2.81
CA TYR A 28 -1.52 -3.33 1.66
C TYR A 28 -0.77 -2.62 0.53
N LEU A 29 0.08 -1.64 0.87
CA LEU A 29 0.89 -0.96 -0.14
C LEU A 29 1.92 -1.89 -0.77
N ARG A 30 2.51 -2.82 0.00
CA ARG A 30 3.39 -3.83 -0.57
C ARG A 30 2.64 -4.75 -1.53
N ASP A 31 1.46 -5.24 -1.17
CA ASP A 31 0.64 -6.09 -2.04
C ASP A 31 0.25 -5.35 -3.33
N LEU A 32 -0.06 -4.06 -3.22
CA LEU A 32 -0.34 -3.19 -4.37
C LEU A 32 0.90 -3.04 -5.27
N TRP A 33 2.10 -2.88 -4.70
CA TRP A 33 3.34 -2.77 -5.45
C TRP A 33 3.72 -4.08 -6.15
N GLU A 34 3.57 -5.21 -5.46
CA GLU A 34 3.78 -6.56 -6.02
C GLU A 34 2.80 -6.89 -7.15
N ALA A 35 1.61 -6.28 -7.14
CA ALA A 35 0.64 -6.38 -8.23
C ALA A 35 1.00 -5.55 -9.48
N ASP A 36 2.19 -4.94 -9.51
CA ASP A 36 2.73 -4.14 -10.63
C ASP A 36 1.76 -3.06 -11.12
N VAL A 37 1.07 -2.41 -10.18
CA VAL A 37 0.15 -1.32 -10.54
C VAL A 37 0.91 -0.11 -11.06
N ASP A 38 0.20 0.71 -11.84
CA ASP A 38 0.74 1.97 -12.33
C ASP A 38 1.36 2.81 -11.18
N PRO A 39 2.60 3.31 -11.33
CA PRO A 39 3.28 4.06 -10.27
C PRO A 39 2.55 5.32 -9.79
N LEU A 40 1.73 5.96 -10.63
CA LEU A 40 0.91 7.11 -10.24
C LEU A 40 -0.26 6.66 -9.38
N VAL A 41 -0.90 5.54 -9.72
CA VAL A 41 -1.97 4.92 -8.92
C VAL A 41 -1.43 4.47 -7.56
N PHE A 42 -0.24 3.87 -7.52
CA PHE A 42 0.47 3.52 -6.28
C PHE A 42 0.72 4.76 -5.41
N ARG A 43 1.25 5.83 -6.01
CA ARG A 43 1.52 7.09 -5.31
C ARG A 43 0.26 7.70 -4.71
N ASP A 44 -0.85 7.69 -5.44
CA ASP A 44 -2.12 8.22 -4.93
C ASP A 44 -2.71 7.34 -3.84
N ALA A 45 -2.61 6.01 -3.93
CA ALA A 45 -3.01 5.10 -2.87
C ALA A 45 -2.19 5.34 -1.59
N ALA A 46 -0.86 5.45 -1.71
CA ALA A 46 0.04 5.76 -0.60
C ALA A 46 -0.33 7.11 0.05
N ARG A 47 -0.58 8.15 -0.75
CA ARG A 47 -0.99 9.47 -0.26
C ARG A 47 -2.31 9.42 0.51
N ARG A 48 -3.32 8.71 0.00
CA ARG A 48 -4.60 8.53 0.70
C ARG A 48 -4.47 7.77 2.02
N LEU A 49 -3.44 6.93 2.16
CA LEU A 49 -3.12 6.22 3.41
C LEU A 49 -2.22 7.02 4.37
N GLY A 50 -1.90 8.27 4.03
CA GLY A 50 -1.05 9.15 4.82
C GLY A 50 0.43 8.84 4.67
N TYR A 51 0.87 8.38 3.49
CA TYR A 51 2.28 8.17 3.17
C TYR A 51 2.72 9.04 2.00
N VAL A 52 3.98 9.42 2.00
CA VAL A 52 4.69 10.00 0.85
C VAL A 52 5.66 8.95 0.32
N VAL A 53 5.53 8.65 -0.96
CA VAL A 53 6.49 7.81 -1.69
C VAL A 53 7.71 8.67 -2.01
N ARG A 54 8.90 8.24 -1.59
CA ARG A 54 10.16 8.92 -1.95
C ARG A 54 10.85 8.22 -3.12
N CYS A 55 11.68 8.95 -3.84
CA CYS A 55 12.60 8.41 -4.87
C CYS A 55 13.77 7.64 -4.24
N GLN A 56 13.52 6.91 -3.15
CA GLN A 56 14.47 6.03 -2.50
C GLN A 56 13.88 4.63 -2.54
N TRP A 57 14.74 3.64 -2.72
CA TRP A 57 14.32 2.25 -2.77
C TRP A 57 14.53 1.58 -1.41
N ASP A 58 13.51 0.88 -0.92
CA ASP A 58 13.62 0.03 0.27
C ASP A 58 13.99 -1.38 -0.16
N GLY A 59 15.27 -1.74 -0.01
CA GLY A 59 15.79 -3.07 -0.36
C GLY A 59 15.23 -4.20 0.52
N GLY A 60 14.74 -3.89 1.72
CA GLY A 60 14.12 -4.89 2.60
C GLY A 60 12.66 -5.15 2.25
N ALA A 61 11.96 -4.15 1.74
CA ALA A 61 10.56 -4.25 1.34
C ALA A 61 10.34 -4.49 -0.16
N GLY A 62 11.39 -4.37 -0.99
CA GLY A 62 11.29 -4.55 -2.43
C GLY A 62 10.42 -3.50 -3.14
N MET A 63 10.25 -2.34 -2.50
CA MET A 63 9.37 -1.26 -2.98
C MET A 63 9.98 0.13 -2.68
N PRO A 64 9.46 1.21 -3.26
CA PRO A 64 9.86 2.56 -2.89
C PRO A 64 9.62 2.86 -1.40
N VAL A 65 10.52 3.62 -0.79
CA VAL A 65 10.43 4.02 0.62
C VAL A 65 9.15 4.82 0.87
N LEU A 66 8.33 4.32 1.80
CA LEU A 66 7.13 4.97 2.30
C LEU A 66 7.45 5.75 3.58
N LYS A 67 7.41 7.09 3.52
CA LYS A 67 7.49 7.90 4.74
C LYS A 67 6.09 8.29 5.22
N PRO A 68 5.77 8.15 6.51
CA PRO A 68 4.54 8.72 7.05
C PRO A 68 4.48 10.20 6.70
N MET A 69 3.36 10.61 6.12
CA MET A 69 3.00 12.00 6.01
C MET A 69 2.60 12.42 7.42
N LEU A 70 3.56 12.97 8.17
CA LEU A 70 3.25 13.67 9.41
C LEU A 70 2.32 14.82 9.01
N ALA A 71 1.02 14.59 9.06
CA ALA A 71 0.11 15.68 9.31
C ALA A 71 0.55 16.23 10.66
N LEU A 72 1.07 17.46 10.67
CA LEU A 72 1.11 18.29 11.87
C LEU A 72 -0.33 18.41 12.37
N LEU A 73 -0.79 17.41 13.11
CA LEU A 73 -1.96 17.51 13.97
C LEU A 73 -1.51 18.35 15.16
N HIS A 74 -1.64 19.67 14.99
CA HIS A 74 -1.81 20.60 16.11
C HIS A 74 -3.28 20.61 16.51
#